data_AF-A0A8A3S6V8-F1
#
_entry.id   AF-A0A8A3S6V8-F1
#
_cell.length_a   1.000
_cell.length_b   1.000
_cell.length_c   1.000
_cell.angle_alpha   90.00
_cell.angle_beta   90.00
_cell.angle_gamma   90.00
#
_symmetry.space_group_name_H-M   'P 1'
#
loop_
_entity.id
_entity.type
_entity.pdbx_description
1 polymer ?
#
loop_
_entity_poly.entity_id
_entity_poly.type
_entity_poly.pdbx_seq_one_letter_code
_entity_poly.pdbx_strand_id
1 'polypeptide(L)'
;MKKPGKNAEKMLYALVGSEMRQYTGRDLERMTGLQSHEINLAVGELEEMGAVEAHHRTSGETYLFTTISLTAKGRAIFQVMAVPGCDT
;
A
#
# COMPACT_ATOMS: atom_id res chain seq x y z
N MET A 1 -8.13 6.90 14.10
CA MET A 1 -7.70 6.36 12.79
C MET A 1 -7.55 4.85 12.93
N LYS A 2 -8.09 4.06 11.99
CA LYS A 2 -7.89 2.61 11.96
C LYS A 2 -6.41 2.34 11.61
N LYS A 3 -5.73 1.48 12.36
CA LYS A 3 -4.35 1.08 12.03
C LYS A 3 -4.40 0.07 10.87
N PRO A 4 -3.50 0.18 9.88
CA PRO A 4 -3.42 -0.82 8.83
C PRO A 4 -2.99 -2.17 9.41
N GLY A 5 -3.46 -3.26 8.81
CA GLY A 5 -2.98 -4.61 9.08
C GLY A 5 -1.48 -4.74 8.76
N LYS A 6 -0.85 -5.78 9.31
CA LYS A 6 0.61 -5.99 9.21
C LYS A 6 1.12 -5.98 7.75
N ASN A 7 0.36 -6.55 6.83
CA ASN A 7 0.72 -6.62 5.40
C ASN A 7 0.53 -5.26 4.70
N ALA A 8 -0.56 -4.55 5.02
CA ALA A 8 -0.81 -3.19 4.55
C ALA A 8 0.27 -2.21 5.05
N GLU A 9 0.67 -2.32 6.32
CA GLU A 9 1.77 -1.54 6.87
C GLU A 9 3.07 -1.81 6.12
N LYS A 10 3.46 -3.09 5.96
CA LYS A 10 4.67 -3.48 5.21
C LYS A 10 4.66 -2.94 3.77
N MET A 11 3.50 -2.99 3.09
CA MET A 11 3.33 -2.39 1.77
C MET A 11 3.52 -0.88 1.79
N LEU A 12 2.96 -0.19 2.78
CA LEU A 12 3.11 1.26 2.91
C LEU A 12 4.57 1.66 3.12
N TYR A 13 5.32 0.94 3.97
CA TYR A 13 6.77 1.13 4.14
C TYR A 13 7.51 0.98 2.80
N ALA A 14 7.21 -0.09 2.05
CA ALA A 14 7.85 -0.35 0.77
C ALA A 14 7.54 0.75 -0.28
N LEU A 15 6.30 1.24 -0.31
CA LEU A 15 5.87 2.30 -1.22
C LEU A 15 6.46 3.67 -0.87
N VAL A 16 6.58 4.00 0.42
CA VAL A 16 7.15 5.28 0.88
C VAL A 16 8.67 5.31 0.65
N GLY A 17 9.35 4.19 0.87
CA GLY A 17 10.80 4.08 0.66
C GLY A 17 11.24 4.04 -0.82
N SER A 18 10.29 4.08 -1.75
CA SER A 18 10.56 3.94 -3.18
C SER A 18 10.19 5.20 -3.96
N GLU A 19 10.66 5.29 -5.20
CA GLU A 19 10.40 6.46 -6.07
C GLU A 19 8.89 6.71 -6.26
N MET A 20 8.51 7.98 -6.45
CA MET A 20 7.13 8.36 -6.77
C MET A 20 6.76 7.88 -8.18
N ARG A 21 6.36 6.62 -8.30
CA ARG A 21 5.90 6.00 -9.54
C ARG A 21 4.78 5.00 -9.29
N GLN A 22 4.21 4.49 -10.38
CA GLN A 22 3.25 3.40 -10.34
C GLN A 22 3.97 2.06 -10.19
N TYR A 23 3.41 1.14 -9.40
CA TYR A 23 3.93 -0.20 -9.18
C TYR A 23 2.95 -1.25 -9.68
N THR A 24 3.44 -2.35 -10.22
CA THR A 24 2.61 -3.53 -10.52
C THR A 24 2.55 -4.47 -9.33
N GLY A 25 1.61 -5.40 -9.31
CA GLY A 25 1.57 -6.44 -8.27
C GLY A 25 2.86 -7.26 -8.17
N ARG A 26 3.54 -7.51 -9.29
CA ARG A 26 4.83 -8.21 -9.33
C ARG A 26 5.96 -7.38 -8.70
N ASP A 27 5.94 -6.07 -8.87
CA ASP A 27 6.92 -5.19 -8.21
C ASP A 27 6.71 -5.22 -6.70
N LEU A 28 5.46 -5.16 -6.24
CA LEU A 28 5.11 -5.24 -4.83
C LEU A 28 5.50 -6.59 -4.21
N GLU A 29 5.30 -7.69 -4.93
CA GLU A 29 5.76 -9.01 -4.52
C GLU A 29 7.28 -9.05 -4.31
N ARG A 30 8.06 -8.45 -5.22
CA ARG A 30 9.51 -8.36 -5.07
C ARG A 30 9.94 -7.46 -3.92
N MET A 31 9.23 -6.36 -3.69
CA MET A 31 9.58 -5.37 -2.66
C MET A 31 9.20 -5.84 -1.25
N THR A 32 8.09 -6.57 -1.13
CA THR A 32 7.51 -6.96 0.16
C THR A 32 7.67 -8.44 0.48
N GLY A 33 7.92 -9.29 -0.51
CA GLY A 33 7.91 -10.75 -0.37
C GLY A 33 6.54 -11.34 -0.02
N LEU A 34 5.46 -10.55 -0.15
CA LEU A 34 4.09 -10.99 0.11
C LEU A 34 3.54 -11.76 -1.08
N GLN A 35 2.69 -12.75 -0.83
CA GLN A 35 2.00 -13.45 -1.91
C GLN A 35 0.92 -12.59 -2.55
N SER A 36 0.53 -12.93 -3.78
CA SER A 36 -0.49 -12.19 -4.55
C SER A 36 -1.81 -11.97 -3.80
N HIS A 37 -2.32 -12.98 -3.10
CA HIS A 37 -3.52 -12.84 -2.29
C HIS A 37 -3.35 -11.83 -1.15
N GLU A 38 -2.21 -11.86 -0.46
CA GLU A 38 -1.89 -10.93 0.62
C GLU A 38 -1.74 -9.51 0.11
N ILE A 39 -1.14 -9.34 -1.08
CA ILE A 39 -1.01 -8.05 -1.75
C ILE A 39 -2.40 -7.51 -2.09
N ASN A 40 -3.29 -8.31 -2.67
CA ASN A 40 -4.64 -7.86 -3.00
C ASN A 40 -5.43 -7.38 -1.77
N LEU A 41 -5.32 -8.11 -0.65
CA LEU A 41 -5.94 -7.69 0.63
C LEU A 41 -5.32 -6.39 1.16
N ALA A 42 -4.00 -6.29 1.17
CA ALA A 42 -3.29 -5.11 1.66
C ALA A 42 -3.57 -3.87 0.79
N VAL A 43 -3.68 -4.01 -0.52
CA VAL A 43 -4.08 -2.92 -1.43
C VAL A 43 -5.49 -2.46 -1.13
N GLY A 44 -6.45 -3.37 -0.99
CA GLY A 44 -7.82 -3.02 -0.65
C GLY A 44 -7.89 -2.22 0.65
N GLU A 45 -7.20 -2.68 1.69
CA GLU A 45 -7.16 -1.98 2.98
C GLU A 45 -6.53 -0.58 2.88
N LEU A 46 -5.39 -0.46 2.17
CA LEU A 46 -4.73 0.83 1.97
C LEU A 46 -5.58 1.80 1.13
N GLU A 47 -6.35 1.27 0.18
CA GLU A 47 -7.26 2.07 -0.66
C GLU A 47 -8.48 2.55 0.14
N GLU A 48 -9.07 1.70 0.99
CA GLU A 48 -10.13 2.11 1.94
C GLU A 48 -9.66 3.23 2.88
N MET A 49 -8.37 3.23 3.24
CA MET A 49 -7.75 4.30 4.03
C MET A 49 -7.43 5.56 3.20
N GLY A 50 -7.47 5.47 1.87
CA GLY A 50 -7.04 6.50 0.92
C GLY A 50 -5.52 6.68 0.91
N ALA A 51 -4.76 5.71 1.38
CA ALA A 51 -3.30 5.74 1.39
C ALA A 51 -2.72 5.49 -0.01
N VAL A 52 -3.42 4.75 -0.84
CA VAL A 52 -3.03 4.39 -2.19
C VAL A 52 -4.18 4.58 -3.16
N GLU A 53 -3.85 4.76 -4.43
CA GLU A 53 -4.80 4.72 -5.53
C GLU A 53 -4.43 3.53 -6.42
N ALA A 54 -5.35 2.57 -6.58
CA ALA A 54 -5.16 1.42 -7.46
C ALA A 54 -6.09 1.49 -8.68
N HIS A 55 -5.54 1.12 -9.83
CA HIS A 55 -6.31 0.97 -11.06
C HIS A 55 -6.81 -0.48 -11.15
N HIS A 56 -8.07 -0.70 -10.83
CA HIS A 56 -8.67 -2.04 -10.76
C HIS A 56 -8.92 -2.66 -12.13
N ARG A 57 -8.84 -3.99 -12.19
CA ARG A 57 -9.18 -4.80 -13.36
C ARG A 57 -10.49 -5.55 -13.13
N THR A 58 -11.23 -5.82 -14.20
CA THR A 58 -12.60 -6.33 -14.09
C THR A 58 -12.72 -7.83 -13.79
N SER A 59 -11.70 -8.69 -14.03
CA SER A 59 -11.62 -10.06 -13.44
C SER A 59 -10.47 -10.92 -14.00
N GLY A 60 -10.15 -12.00 -13.26
CA GLY A 60 -9.47 -13.21 -13.76
C GLY A 60 -7.96 -13.29 -13.55
N GLU A 61 -7.34 -12.22 -13.07
CA GLU A 61 -5.89 -12.10 -12.95
C GLU A 61 -5.40 -12.38 -11.52
N THR A 62 -4.12 -12.73 -11.39
CA THR A 62 -3.46 -12.96 -10.09
C THR A 62 -3.51 -11.73 -9.16
N TYR A 63 -3.44 -10.53 -9.74
CA TYR A 63 -3.60 -9.26 -9.03
C TYR A 63 -4.88 -8.56 -9.51
N LEU A 64 -5.63 -7.99 -8.57
CA LEU A 64 -6.92 -7.33 -8.85
C LEU A 64 -6.76 -5.90 -9.43
N PHE A 65 -5.52 -5.45 -9.62
CA PHE A 65 -5.17 -4.11 -10.10
C PHE A 65 -4.04 -4.18 -11.16
N THR A 66 -4.01 -3.21 -12.08
CA THR A 66 -2.88 -3.01 -13.03
C THR A 66 -1.69 -2.38 -12.33
N THR A 67 -1.97 -1.29 -11.62
CA THR A 67 -1.00 -0.34 -11.13
C THR A 67 -1.51 0.30 -9.84
N ILE A 68 -0.58 0.61 -8.95
CA ILE A 68 -0.86 1.29 -7.69
C ILE A 68 0.13 2.42 -7.47
N SER A 69 -0.35 3.52 -6.91
CA SER A 69 0.48 4.68 -6.56
C SER A 69 0.20 5.18 -5.14
N LEU A 70 1.23 5.70 -4.49
CA LEU A 70 1.14 6.26 -3.14
C LEU A 70 0.60 7.69 -3.18
N THR A 71 -0.50 7.93 -2.47
CA THR A 71 -1.12 9.26 -2.39
C THR A 71 -0.38 10.17 -1.40
N ALA A 72 -0.63 11.48 -1.46
CA ALA A 72 -0.15 12.42 -0.44
C ALA A 72 -0.68 12.05 0.96
N LYS A 73 -1.94 11.58 1.04
CA LYS A 73 -2.55 11.09 2.28
C LYS A 73 -1.83 9.85 2.81
N GLY A 74 -1.43 8.92 1.94
CA GLY A 74 -0.63 7.75 2.34
C GLY A 74 0.69 8.12 2.99
N ARG A 75 1.38 9.15 2.48
CA ARG A 75 2.61 9.68 3.12
C ARG A 75 2.33 10.29 4.48
N ALA A 76 1.24 11.05 4.62
CA ALA A 76 0.86 11.62 5.92
C ALA A 76 0.50 10.52 6.93
N ILE A 77 -0.25 9.49 6.51
CA ILE A 77 -0.55 8.31 7.33
C ILE A 77 0.76 7.65 7.78
N PHE A 78 1.70 7.45 6.85
CA PHE A 78 3.00 6.90 7.19
C PHE A 78 3.76 7.75 8.21
N GLN A 79 3.82 9.07 8.03
CA GLN A 79 4.49 9.97 8.98
C GLN A 79 3.89 9.85 10.38
N VAL A 80 2.56 9.84 10.51
CA VAL A 80 1.87 9.67 11.80
C VAL A 80 2.17 8.31 12.43
N MET A 81 2.36 7.24 11.64
CA MET A 81 2.74 5.93 12.16
C MET A 81 4.22 5.81 12.51
N ALA A 82 5.09 6.46 11.73
CA ALA A 82 6.54 6.42 11.88
C ALA A 82 7.05 7.33 13.01
N VAL A 83 6.25 8.28 13.48
CA VAL A 83 6.57 9.14 14.63
C VAL A 83 5.86 8.59 15.87
N PRO A 84 6.50 7.74 16.69
CA PRO A 84 5.96 7.40 17.99
C PRO A 84 6.11 8.61 18.92
N GLY A 85 5.00 9.33 19.16
CA GLY A 85 4.87 10.26 20.28
C GLY A 85 5.41 11.67 20.06
N CYS A 86 4.74 12.47 19.22
CA CYS A 86 4.79 13.92 19.38
C CYS A 86 3.52 14.37 20.12
N ASP A 87 3.47 14.07 21.42
CA ASP A 87 2.69 14.89 22.37
C ASP A 87 3.36 16.26 22.40
N THR A 88 2.63 17.30 22.00
CA THR A 88 3.01 18.70 22.25
C THR A 88 1.93 19.32 23.13
#